data_AF-A0A3E1Y7A9-F1
#
_entry.id   AF-A0A3E1Y7A9-F1
#
_cell.length_a   1.000
_cell.length_b   1.000
_cell.length_c   1.000
_cell.angle_alpha   90.00
_cell.angle_beta   90.00
_cell.angle_gamma   90.00
#
_symmetry.space_group_name_H-M   'P 1'
#
loop_
_entity.id
_entity.type
_entity.pdbx_description
1 polymer ?
#
loop_
_entity_poly.entity_id
_entity_poly.type
_entity_poly.pdbx_seq_one_letter_code
_entity_poly.pdbx_strand_id
1 'polypeptide(L)'
;MKYLMLLFFVFTFSCSSSKIDVINRINNDSDAIVNLFLHKSIIRSRGQNMVLFCTHRNDKSNRYYFEINDNNFHFTNDSIEYMPDILGIRKVRGTELYKQELVSHVKALLSKMDQLDIRDVLGDLSSQGIDLKIYMKQFPMVLLYVSDIQKVNMAYWQKYINSMQKLNAKWYYSARNQE
;
A
#
# COMPACT_ATOMS: atom_id res chain seq x y z
N MET A 1 23.54 -32.01 35.01
CA MET A 1 22.81 -30.76 34.71
C MET A 1 23.74 -29.65 34.19
N LYS A 2 24.55 -29.89 33.14
CA LYS A 2 25.46 -28.88 32.55
C LYS A 2 25.17 -28.56 31.08
N TYR A 3 24.32 -29.35 30.41
CA TYR A 3 24.00 -29.18 29.00
C TYR A 3 22.64 -28.51 28.73
N LEU A 4 21.85 -28.22 29.78
CA LEU A 4 20.52 -27.62 29.62
C LEU A 4 20.58 -26.11 29.30
N MET A 5 21.69 -25.43 29.57
CA MET A 5 21.83 -23.99 29.34
C MET A 5 22.25 -23.60 27.92
N LEU A 6 22.79 -24.55 27.12
CA LEU A 6 23.24 -24.24 25.76
C LEU A 6 22.10 -24.21 24.74
N LEU A 7 20.96 -24.85 25.05
CA LEU A 7 19.80 -24.92 24.17
C LEU A 7 18.96 -23.64 24.17
N PHE A 8 19.07 -22.79 25.21
CA PHE A 8 18.28 -21.55 25.31
C PHE A 8 18.84 -20.40 24.46
N PHE A 9 20.12 -20.44 24.07
CA PHE A 9 20.75 -19.41 23.24
C PHE A 9 20.46 -19.55 21.74
N VAL A 10 19.98 -20.72 21.29
CA VAL A 10 19.66 -20.96 19.87
C VAL A 10 18.24 -20.49 19.53
N PHE A 11 17.34 -20.37 20.52
CA PHE A 11 15.96 -19.94 20.29
C PHE A 11 15.78 -18.41 20.18
N THR A 12 16.78 -17.60 20.56
CA THR A 12 16.65 -16.13 20.52
C THR A 12 17.02 -15.52 19.16
N PHE A 13 17.56 -16.29 18.21
CA PHE A 13 17.99 -15.79 16.90
C PHE A 13 17.00 -16.01 15.74
N SER A 14 15.88 -16.71 15.96
CA SER A 14 14.99 -17.12 14.86
C SER A 14 13.82 -16.15 14.55
N CYS A 15 13.88 -14.88 14.97
CA CYS A 15 12.72 -13.96 14.89
C CYS A 15 13.04 -12.54 14.36
N SER A 16 14.16 -12.34 13.64
CA SER A 16 14.52 -11.02 13.08
C SER A 16 14.63 -10.96 11.55
N SER A 17 14.72 -12.10 10.85
CA SER A 17 14.92 -12.14 9.39
C SER A 17 13.73 -11.55 8.62
N SER A 18 12.49 -11.86 9.04
CA SER A 18 11.28 -11.50 8.29
C SER A 18 11.08 -9.99 8.09
N LYS A 19 11.45 -9.15 9.08
CA LYS A 19 11.34 -7.69 8.95
C LYS A 19 12.38 -7.10 8.01
N ILE A 20 13.62 -7.62 8.10
CA ILE A 20 14.74 -7.17 7.26
C ILE A 20 14.47 -7.55 5.80
N ASP A 21 13.93 -8.74 5.56
CA ASP A 21 13.61 -9.24 4.22
C ASP A 21 12.55 -8.38 3.51
N VAL A 22 11.52 -7.94 4.24
CA VAL A 22 10.46 -7.05 3.72
C VAL A 22 11.04 -5.67 3.35
N ILE A 23 11.83 -5.07 4.25
CA ILE A 23 12.46 -3.77 4.01
C ILE A 23 13.41 -3.84 2.80
N ASN A 24 14.22 -4.88 2.70
CA ASN A 24 15.13 -5.09 1.58
C ASN A 24 14.39 -5.26 0.26
N ARG A 25 13.28 -6.00 0.24
CA ARG A 25 12.46 -6.17 -0.96
C ARG A 25 11.88 -4.84 -1.45
N ILE A 26 11.33 -4.04 -0.54
CA ILE A 26 10.81 -2.71 -0.88
C ILE A 26 11.91 -1.78 -1.40
N ASN A 27 13.10 -1.84 -0.80
CA ASN A 27 14.22 -1.04 -1.27
C ASN A 27 14.67 -1.45 -2.69
N ASN A 28 14.72 -2.75 -2.96
CA ASN A 28 15.11 -3.29 -4.27
C ASN A 28 14.07 -3.02 -5.36
N ASP A 29 12.78 -3.05 -5.02
CA ASP A 29 11.65 -2.85 -5.95
C ASP A 29 11.06 -1.42 -5.87
N SER A 30 11.79 -0.47 -5.26
CA SER A 30 11.34 0.90 -4.98
C SER A 30 10.61 1.54 -6.16
N ASP A 31 11.25 1.58 -7.33
CA ASP A 31 10.70 2.28 -8.50
C ASP A 31 9.50 1.54 -9.08
N ALA A 32 9.51 0.20 -9.03
CA ALA A 32 8.38 -0.61 -9.46
C ALA A 32 7.16 -0.37 -8.56
N ILE A 33 7.36 -0.30 -7.24
CA ILE A 33 6.30 -0.01 -6.25
C ILE A 33 5.73 1.38 -6.48
N VAL A 34 6.59 2.40 -6.63
CA VAL A 34 6.15 3.77 -6.92
C VAL A 34 5.37 3.79 -8.22
N ASN A 35 5.90 3.28 -9.33
CA ASN A 35 5.20 3.32 -10.63
C ASN A 35 3.85 2.59 -10.59
N LEU A 36 3.76 1.48 -9.85
CA LEU A 36 2.54 0.71 -9.75
C LEU A 36 1.47 1.44 -8.93
N PHE A 37 1.84 2.03 -7.80
CA PHE A 37 0.91 2.51 -6.78
C PHE A 37 0.79 4.03 -6.65
N LEU A 38 1.69 4.79 -7.26
CA LEU A 38 1.60 6.25 -7.26
C LEU A 38 0.24 6.67 -7.84
N HIS A 39 -0.40 7.61 -7.13
CA HIS A 39 -1.75 8.10 -7.40
C HIS A 39 -2.89 7.07 -7.27
N LYS A 40 -2.66 5.96 -6.56
CA LYS A 40 -3.68 4.94 -6.30
C LYS A 40 -3.83 4.73 -4.80
N SER A 41 -5.06 4.51 -4.37
CA SER A 41 -5.34 4.01 -3.02
C SER A 41 -6.09 2.69 -3.11
N ILE A 42 -5.66 1.70 -2.36
CA ILE A 42 -6.27 0.37 -2.32
C ILE A 42 -6.41 -0.02 -0.86
N ILE A 43 -7.64 -0.19 -0.40
CA ILE A 43 -7.98 -0.49 0.99
C ILE A 43 -8.85 -1.73 1.02
N ARG A 44 -8.49 -2.71 1.85
CA ARG A 44 -9.34 -3.87 2.13
C ARG A 44 -10.12 -3.62 3.42
N SER A 45 -11.45 -3.61 3.35
CA SER A 45 -12.28 -3.43 4.54
C SER A 45 -12.09 -4.61 5.49
N ARG A 46 -11.88 -4.31 6.78
CA ARG A 46 -11.73 -5.33 7.83
C ARG A 46 -13.09 -5.94 8.11
N GLY A 47 -13.28 -7.21 7.74
CA GLY A 47 -14.47 -7.99 8.09
C GLY A 47 -15.69 -7.77 7.21
N GLN A 48 -15.64 -6.89 6.21
CA GLN A 48 -16.77 -6.63 5.31
C GLN A 48 -16.61 -7.20 3.90
N ASN A 49 -15.57 -8.00 3.65
CA ASN A 49 -15.29 -8.57 2.32
C ASN A 49 -15.36 -7.53 1.19
N MET A 50 -14.88 -6.31 1.41
CA MET A 50 -14.92 -5.23 0.43
C MET A 50 -13.52 -4.73 0.10
N VAL A 51 -13.31 -4.32 -1.14
CA VAL A 51 -12.14 -3.56 -1.58
C VAL A 51 -12.60 -2.21 -2.11
N LEU A 52 -12.00 -1.15 -1.58
CA LEU A 52 -12.06 0.17 -2.15
C LEU A 52 -10.79 0.40 -2.97
N PHE A 53 -10.97 0.66 -4.25
CA PHE A 53 -9.91 1.12 -5.13
C PHE A 53 -10.20 2.56 -5.55
N CYS A 54 -9.25 3.44 -5.30
CA CYS A 54 -9.31 4.82 -5.73
C CYS A 54 -8.13 5.13 -6.64
N THR A 55 -8.38 6.08 -7.53
CA THR A 55 -7.32 6.67 -8.31
C THR A 55 -7.41 8.18 -8.27
N HIS A 56 -6.27 8.85 -8.25
CA HIS A 56 -6.17 10.27 -7.92
C HIS A 56 -5.55 11.06 -9.06
N ARG A 57 -6.11 12.23 -9.34
CA ARG A 57 -5.55 13.20 -10.27
C ARG A 57 -5.79 14.58 -9.71
N ASN A 58 -4.74 15.22 -9.22
CA ASN A 58 -4.82 16.49 -8.49
C ASN A 58 -5.79 16.38 -7.30
N ASP A 59 -6.80 17.24 -7.24
CA ASP A 59 -7.86 17.29 -6.25
C ASP A 59 -9.02 16.33 -6.52
N LYS A 60 -9.00 15.60 -7.65
CA LYS A 60 -10.08 14.71 -8.07
C LYS A 60 -9.76 13.24 -7.83
N SER A 61 -10.78 12.47 -7.52
CA SER A 61 -10.68 11.04 -7.24
C SER A 61 -11.78 10.23 -7.92
N ASN A 62 -11.38 9.19 -8.64
CA ASN A 62 -12.30 8.14 -9.06
C ASN A 62 -12.29 7.03 -8.00
N ARG A 63 -13.47 6.53 -7.62
CA ARG A 63 -13.65 5.50 -6.61
C ARG A 63 -14.37 4.30 -7.21
N TYR A 64 -13.88 3.11 -6.92
CA TYR A 64 -14.39 1.84 -7.41
C TYR A 64 -14.57 0.90 -6.23
N TYR A 65 -15.76 0.31 -6.11
CA TYR A 65 -16.13 -0.54 -5.01
C TYR A 65 -16.26 -1.98 -5.50
N PHE A 66 -15.66 -2.91 -4.76
CA PHE A 66 -15.69 -4.33 -5.07
C PHE A 66 -16.09 -5.12 -3.83
N GLU A 67 -16.95 -6.11 -4.02
CA GLU A 67 -17.29 -7.12 -3.04
C GLU A 67 -16.50 -8.41 -3.32
N ILE A 68 -16.11 -9.12 -2.28
CA ILE A 68 -15.38 -10.39 -2.34
C ILE A 68 -16.31 -11.51 -1.85
N ASN A 69 -16.78 -12.33 -2.78
CA ASN A 69 -17.60 -13.50 -2.46
C ASN A 69 -16.92 -14.75 -3.02
N ASP A 70 -16.67 -15.75 -2.18
CA ASP A 70 -16.03 -17.02 -2.57
C ASP A 70 -14.73 -16.84 -3.38
N ASN A 71 -13.85 -15.94 -2.91
CA ASN A 71 -12.60 -15.53 -3.60
C ASN A 71 -12.79 -14.86 -4.97
N ASN A 72 -14.02 -14.52 -5.36
CA ASN A 72 -14.32 -13.76 -6.56
C ASN A 72 -14.59 -12.29 -6.23
N PHE A 73 -14.09 -11.41 -7.09
CA PHE A 73 -14.28 -9.97 -6.97
C PHE A 73 -15.42 -9.55 -7.88
N HIS A 74 -16.42 -8.91 -7.29
CA HIS A 74 -17.58 -8.38 -7.99
C HIS A 74 -17.55 -6.87 -7.91
N PHE A 75 -17.52 -6.20 -9.06
CA PHE A 75 -17.68 -4.76 -9.12
C PHE A 75 -19.11 -4.39 -8.72
N THR A 76 -19.26 -3.51 -7.74
CA THR A 76 -20.57 -3.08 -7.22
C THR A 76 -20.97 -1.71 -7.74
N ASN A 77 -20.08 -0.72 -7.62
CA ASN A 77 -20.36 0.65 -8.07
C ASN A 77 -19.07 1.46 -8.31
N ASP A 78 -19.20 2.59 -9.00
CA ASP A 78 -18.16 3.61 -9.13
C ASP A 78 -18.67 5.04 -8.89
N SER A 79 -17.75 5.93 -8.54
CA SER A 79 -17.93 7.38 -8.53
C SER A 79 -16.78 8.00 -9.31
N ILE A 80 -17.08 8.67 -10.43
CA ILE A 80 -16.08 9.12 -11.41
C ILE A 80 -16.10 10.65 -11.49
N GLU A 81 -14.98 11.28 -11.17
CA GLU A 81 -14.77 12.73 -11.22
C GLU A 81 -13.93 13.16 -12.42
N TYR A 82 -13.21 12.22 -13.04
CA TYR A 82 -12.43 12.45 -14.26
C TYR A 82 -12.34 11.18 -15.12
N MET A 83 -11.97 11.32 -16.39
CA MET A 83 -11.86 10.18 -17.30
C MET A 83 -10.79 9.18 -16.81
N PRO A 84 -11.07 7.87 -16.68
CA PRO A 84 -10.15 6.85 -16.13
C PRO A 84 -8.87 6.54 -16.96
N ASP A 85 -8.13 7.55 -17.39
CA ASP A 85 -6.96 7.45 -18.28
C ASP A 85 -5.79 6.65 -17.69
N ILE A 86 -5.56 6.77 -16.38
CA ILE A 86 -4.51 6.05 -15.64
C ILE A 86 -4.74 4.55 -15.47
N LEU A 87 -5.92 4.03 -15.82
CA LEU A 87 -6.20 2.60 -15.78
C LEU A 87 -5.89 1.89 -17.11
N GLY A 88 -5.65 2.64 -18.19
CA GLY A 88 -5.51 2.07 -19.53
C GLY A 88 -6.77 1.34 -20.04
N ILE A 89 -7.91 1.53 -19.36
CA ILE A 89 -9.20 0.91 -19.68
C ILE A 89 -9.74 1.56 -20.94
N ARG A 90 -9.99 0.73 -21.96
CA ARG A 90 -10.42 1.20 -23.29
C ARG A 90 -11.93 1.07 -23.49
N LYS A 91 -12.62 0.38 -22.58
CA LYS A 91 -14.03 0.05 -22.70
C LYS A 91 -14.92 1.15 -22.14
N VAL A 92 -16.11 1.26 -22.72
CA VAL A 92 -17.11 2.26 -22.34
C VAL A 92 -17.63 1.97 -20.93
N ARG A 93 -17.63 2.99 -20.07
CA ARG A 93 -18.15 2.91 -18.70
C ARG A 93 -19.58 2.34 -18.67
N GLY A 94 -19.87 1.51 -17.67
CA GLY A 94 -21.18 0.88 -17.47
C GLY A 94 -21.40 -0.40 -18.26
N THR A 95 -20.55 -0.70 -19.25
CA THR A 95 -20.59 -1.98 -19.98
C THR A 95 -20.04 -3.14 -19.14
N GLU A 96 -20.42 -4.37 -19.49
CA GLU A 96 -19.88 -5.56 -18.83
C GLU A 96 -18.37 -5.70 -19.02
N LEU A 97 -17.87 -5.39 -20.22
CA LEU A 97 -16.42 -5.40 -20.49
C LEU A 97 -15.66 -4.39 -19.62
N TYR A 98 -16.22 -3.22 -19.37
CA TYR A 98 -15.63 -2.24 -18.45
C TYR A 98 -15.51 -2.79 -17.02
N LYS A 99 -16.56 -3.46 -16.52
CA LYS A 99 -16.54 -4.10 -15.20
C LYS A 99 -15.49 -5.22 -15.13
N GLN A 100 -15.40 -6.04 -16.17
CA GLN A 100 -14.41 -7.13 -16.25
C GLN A 100 -12.97 -6.61 -16.29
N GLU A 101 -12.70 -5.54 -17.05
CA GLU A 101 -11.37 -4.90 -17.08
C GLU A 101 -11.01 -4.32 -15.70
N LEU A 102 -11.96 -3.65 -15.02
CA LEU A 102 -11.76 -3.16 -13.65
C LEU A 102 -11.44 -4.28 -12.66
N VAL A 103 -12.21 -5.38 -12.70
CA VAL A 103 -12.01 -6.54 -11.83
C VAL A 103 -10.63 -7.16 -12.08
N SER A 104 -10.25 -7.37 -13.34
CA SER A 104 -8.93 -7.90 -13.70
C SER A 104 -7.80 -6.99 -13.24
N HIS A 105 -7.95 -5.67 -13.43
CA HIS A 105 -6.96 -4.69 -12.99
C HIS A 105 -6.77 -4.71 -11.47
N VAL A 106 -7.86 -4.67 -10.71
CA VAL A 106 -7.81 -4.73 -9.24
C VAL A 106 -7.25 -6.07 -8.75
N LYS A 107 -7.63 -7.20 -9.35
CA LYS A 107 -7.04 -8.51 -9.04
C LYS A 107 -5.51 -8.51 -9.22
N ALA A 108 -5.00 -7.92 -10.30
CA ALA A 108 -3.57 -7.82 -10.54
C ALA A 108 -2.86 -6.97 -9.48
N LEU A 109 -3.42 -5.82 -9.12
CA LEU A 109 -2.88 -4.96 -8.07
C LEU A 109 -2.88 -5.65 -6.70
N LEU A 110 -3.98 -6.32 -6.34
CA LEU A 110 -4.10 -7.04 -5.09
C LEU A 110 -3.13 -8.22 -5.01
N SER A 111 -2.92 -8.95 -6.11
CA SER A 111 -1.91 -9.99 -6.19
C SER A 111 -0.50 -9.43 -5.96
N LYS A 112 -0.18 -8.26 -6.51
CA LYS A 112 1.09 -7.57 -6.24
C LYS A 112 1.22 -7.13 -4.79
N MET A 113 0.15 -6.61 -4.19
CA MET A 113 0.13 -6.30 -2.76
C MET A 113 0.37 -7.56 -1.92
N ASP A 114 -0.24 -8.68 -2.28
CA ASP A 114 -0.05 -9.96 -1.57
C ASP A 114 1.41 -10.44 -1.67
N GLN A 115 2.04 -10.36 -2.85
CA GLN A 115 3.46 -10.71 -3.07
C GLN A 115 4.44 -9.84 -2.28
N LEU A 116 4.07 -8.60 -2.02
CA LEU A 116 4.87 -7.60 -1.30
C LEU A 116 4.51 -7.52 0.20
N ASP A 117 3.60 -8.37 0.69
CA ASP A 117 3.05 -8.29 2.06
C ASP A 117 2.43 -6.93 2.40
N ILE A 118 1.86 -6.23 1.42
CA ILE A 118 1.17 -4.94 1.57
C ILE A 118 -0.30 -5.18 1.92
N ARG A 119 -0.78 -4.50 2.96
CA ARG A 119 -2.17 -4.52 3.41
C ARG A 119 -2.99 -3.44 2.69
N ASP A 120 -2.56 -2.19 2.83
CA ASP A 120 -3.22 -1.02 2.26
C ASP A 120 -2.21 -0.09 1.61
N VAL A 121 -2.66 0.64 0.60
CA VAL A 121 -1.92 1.69 -0.10
C VAL A 121 -2.77 2.93 -0.11
N LEU A 122 -2.20 4.08 0.23
CA LEU A 122 -2.83 5.40 0.14
C LEU A 122 -1.96 6.33 -0.71
N GLY A 123 -2.54 6.89 -1.77
CA GLY A 123 -1.91 7.82 -2.71
C GLY A 123 -2.61 9.18 -2.78
N ASP A 124 -3.45 9.50 -1.81
CA ASP A 124 -4.27 10.71 -1.72
C ASP A 124 -3.66 11.82 -0.85
N LEU A 125 -2.46 11.60 -0.30
CA LEU A 125 -1.78 12.52 0.62
C LEU A 125 -0.81 13.49 -0.07
N SER A 126 -0.78 13.51 -1.40
CA SER A 126 0.20 14.30 -2.18
C SER A 126 0.11 15.81 -1.90
N SER A 127 -1.09 16.33 -1.61
CA SER A 127 -1.31 17.73 -1.20
C SER A 127 -0.64 18.09 0.13
N GLN A 128 -0.27 17.08 0.93
CA GLN A 128 0.41 17.19 2.21
C GLN A 128 1.92 16.89 2.08
N GLY A 129 2.41 16.71 0.85
CA GLY A 129 3.80 16.36 0.55
C GLY A 129 4.15 14.88 0.72
N ILE A 130 3.14 14.00 0.90
CA ILE A 130 3.33 12.55 1.05
C ILE A 130 2.80 11.86 -0.22
N ASP A 131 3.69 11.34 -1.04
CA ASP A 131 3.31 10.78 -2.34
C ASP A 131 2.69 9.38 -2.23
N LEU A 132 3.16 8.58 -1.26
CA LEU A 132 2.63 7.25 -1.00
C LEU A 132 2.73 6.89 0.48
N LYS A 133 1.68 6.27 1.02
CA LYS A 133 1.68 5.64 2.34
C LYS A 133 1.25 4.19 2.22
N ILE A 134 2.10 3.27 2.67
CA ILE A 134 1.87 1.83 2.59
C ILE A 134 1.77 1.26 3.99
N TYR A 135 0.76 0.44 4.23
CA TYR A 135 0.62 -0.34 5.45
C TYR A 135 0.96 -1.79 5.14
N MET A 136 1.84 -2.40 5.92
CA MET A 136 2.21 -3.80 5.75
C MET A 136 1.21 -4.73 6.44
N LYS A 137 1.06 -5.95 5.93
CA LYS A 137 0.26 -7.02 6.53
C LYS A 137 0.97 -7.62 7.74
N GLN A 138 2.24 -7.97 7.53
CA GLN A 138 3.09 -8.55 8.54
C GLN A 138 3.77 -7.42 9.30
N PHE A 139 3.58 -7.40 10.61
CA PHE A 139 4.03 -6.36 11.53
C PHE A 139 3.30 -5.02 11.34
N PRO A 140 3.10 -4.23 12.41
CA PRO A 140 2.52 -2.88 12.34
C PRO A 140 3.50 -1.88 11.71
N MET A 141 3.95 -2.16 10.48
CA MET A 141 4.90 -1.34 9.75
C MET A 141 4.15 -0.41 8.79
N VAL A 142 4.54 0.85 8.81
CA VAL A 142 4.10 1.88 7.86
C VAL A 142 5.31 2.35 7.09
N LEU A 143 5.17 2.47 5.76
CA LEU A 143 6.16 3.08 4.89
C LEU A 143 5.59 4.37 4.30
N LEU A 144 6.43 5.38 4.18
CA LEU A 144 6.13 6.60 3.45
C LEU A 144 7.15 6.78 2.33
N TYR A 145 6.64 7.11 1.14
CA TYR A 145 7.43 7.67 0.05
C TYR A 145 7.19 9.17 -0.02
N VAL A 146 8.28 9.92 0.03
CA VAL A 146 8.30 11.38 -0.02
C VAL A 146 9.32 11.77 -1.08
N SER A 147 8.85 12.15 -2.26
CA SER A 147 9.71 12.51 -3.40
C SER A 147 10.54 13.76 -3.14
N ASP A 148 9.98 14.71 -2.38
CA ASP A 148 10.59 15.96 -2.00
C ASP A 148 10.14 16.38 -0.58
N ILE A 149 11.06 16.26 0.38
CA ILE A 149 10.79 16.58 1.79
C ILE A 149 10.43 18.05 2.01
N GLN A 150 10.84 18.95 1.11
CA GLN A 150 10.53 20.38 1.22
C GLN A 150 9.05 20.67 0.96
N LYS A 151 8.32 19.76 0.28
CA LYS A 151 6.88 19.88 0.03
C LYS A 151 6.02 19.48 1.22
N VAL A 152 6.60 18.88 2.26
CA VAL A 152 5.88 18.50 3.48
C VAL A 152 5.63 19.76 4.31
N ASN A 153 4.46 20.34 4.14
CA ASN A 153 4.10 21.65 4.69
C ASN A 153 3.40 21.58 6.06
N MET A 154 2.84 20.43 6.43
CA MET A 154 2.15 20.28 7.72
C MET A 154 3.14 19.86 8.82
N ALA A 155 3.17 20.61 9.92
CA ALA A 155 4.05 20.34 11.08
C ALA A 155 3.86 18.91 11.65
N TYR A 156 2.63 18.39 11.63
CA TYR A 156 2.34 17.03 12.03
C TYR A 156 3.13 16.00 11.20
N TRP A 157 3.11 16.12 9.87
CA TRP A 157 3.83 15.20 8.98
C TRP A 157 5.33 15.33 9.10
N GLN A 158 5.85 16.55 9.25
CA GLN A 158 7.28 16.77 9.50
C GLN A 158 7.72 16.04 10.77
N LYS A 159 6.98 16.21 11.89
CA LYS A 159 7.25 15.52 13.14
C LYS A 159 7.15 14.00 12.99
N TYR A 160 6.12 13.52 12.30
CA TYR A 160 5.91 12.11 12.06
C TYR A 160 7.08 11.50 11.26
N ILE A 161 7.43 12.07 10.10
CA ILE A 161 8.57 11.63 9.29
C ILE A 161 9.88 11.66 10.07
N ASN A 162 10.13 12.73 10.83
CA ASN A 162 11.34 12.84 11.67
C ASN A 162 11.43 11.76 12.75
N SER A 163 10.30 11.16 13.16
CA SER A 163 10.27 10.04 14.09
C SER A 163 10.47 8.67 13.41
N MET A 164 10.37 8.61 12.08
CA MET A 164 10.52 7.38 11.29
C MET A 164 12.00 7.08 11.00
N GLN A 165 12.30 5.81 10.77
CA GLN A 165 13.60 5.39 10.27
C GLN A 165 13.69 5.68 8.76
N LYS A 166 14.77 6.33 8.34
CA LYS A 166 15.02 6.60 6.93
C LYS A 166 15.59 5.36 6.26
N LEU A 167 14.92 4.85 5.22
CA LEU A 167 15.38 3.71 4.43
C LEU A 167 16.36 4.16 3.35
N ASN A 168 15.99 5.22 2.62
CA ASN A 168 16.84 5.85 1.61
C ASN A 168 16.44 7.34 1.46
N ALA A 169 16.90 8.01 0.40
CA ALA A 169 16.66 9.43 0.20
C ALA A 169 15.16 9.83 0.24
N LYS A 170 14.26 8.94 -0.20
CA LYS A 170 12.82 9.22 -0.38
C LYS A 170 11.90 8.31 0.45
N TRP A 171 12.42 7.21 0.99
CA TRP A 171 11.64 6.23 1.73
C TRP A 171 11.90 6.29 3.23
N TYR A 172 10.83 6.22 4.00
CA TYR A 172 10.81 6.23 5.46
C TYR A 172 9.93 5.08 5.96
N TYR A 173 10.28 4.47 7.10
CA TYR A 173 9.47 3.42 7.72
C TYR A 173 9.38 3.55 9.24
N SER A 174 8.29 3.08 9.82
CA SER A 174 8.12 2.93 11.26
C SER A 174 7.56 1.56 11.57
N ALA A 175 8.14 0.87 12.56
CA ALA A 175 7.64 -0.40 13.08
C ALA A 175 6.77 -0.22 14.35
N ARG A 176 6.40 1.01 14.69
CA ARG A 176 5.50 1.32 15.81
C ARG A 176 4.16 1.77 15.24
N ASN A 177 3.09 1.10 15.65
CA ASN A 177 1.74 1.68 15.58
C ASN A 177 1.75 2.92 16.47
N GLN A 178 1.87 4.10 15.87
CA GLN A 178 1.40 5.32 16.49
C GLN A 178 0.04 5.57 15.85
N GLU A 179 -0.99 5.00 16.47
CA GLU A 179 -2.37 5.46 16.33
C GLU A 179 -2.55 6.75 17.12
#